data_AF-A0A2N6P2Z6-F1
#
_entry.id   AF-A0A2N6P2Z6-F1
#
_cell.length_a   1.000
_cell.length_b   1.000
_cell.length_c   1.000
_cell.angle_alpha   90.00
_cell.angle_beta   90.00
_cell.angle_gamma   90.00
#
_symmetry.space_group_name_H-M   'P 1'
#
loop_
_entity.id
_entity.type
_entity.pdbx_description
1 polymer ?
#
loop_
_entity_poly.entity_id
_entity_poly.type
_entity_poly.pdbx_seq_one_letter_code
_entity_poly.pdbx_strand_id
1 'polypeptide(L)'
;MGVMFHSAPPELSAAHLNDTPETDLATPDSYDVNRYLAIAHSKLEPISTTHVGSNTTNMLQASVWMVFDAYCRGEVTDAWLLLGRTAQLLSVFGLDRIDSKHRTPRMKAELNSCSDIEVEERRKCIWCLALLDRVIVSINGLALSIDDRYFHVDFPLPELEFQEAQNSLKDIEYLRENYTCEAFDLLNGTSEMASQPSFGHILKVSVILGRALAIQNSLHNDETQDQYLEKLRTLESVLNTFSYAASASGEAVGATSLMQLWLRMLTQSSKLSILHPPGPSTLGLCDCLISPSPGVYRNRTDSRCVRAAMSAAGTISQALQKSLVALNNPILLPMACTSARMRALLRNQMHESDRGQARVAINEILDVVNYISMKFPGAGAKAQQRLSRDYMSSNTALEKIHRAAISG
;
A
#
# COMPACT_ATOMS: atom_id res chain seq x y z
N MET A 1 -11.23 -1.68 -4.23
CA MET A 1 -11.12 -3.06 -4.79
C MET A 1 -12.26 -3.33 -5.75
N GLY A 2 -13.53 -3.04 -5.42
CA GLY A 2 -14.67 -3.22 -6.35
C GLY A 2 -14.56 -2.45 -7.68
N VAL A 3 -13.88 -1.30 -7.69
CA VAL A 3 -13.60 -0.51 -8.92
C VAL A 3 -12.41 -1.06 -9.73
N MET A 4 -11.73 -2.13 -9.30
CA MET A 4 -10.51 -2.64 -9.95
C MET A 4 -10.72 -3.89 -10.80
N PHE A 5 -11.92 -4.49 -10.79
CA PHE A 5 -12.18 -5.76 -11.48
C PHE A 5 -13.48 -5.68 -12.26
N HIS A 6 -13.44 -5.96 -13.56
CA HIS A 6 -14.64 -6.06 -14.43
C HIS A 6 -15.52 -7.25 -14.03
N SER A 7 -14.95 -8.25 -13.34
CA SER A 7 -15.66 -9.40 -12.78
C SER A 7 -15.86 -9.29 -11.27
N ALA A 8 -15.70 -8.09 -10.67
CA ALA A 8 -16.14 -7.89 -9.30
C ALA A 8 -17.63 -8.30 -9.23
N PRO A 9 -18.05 -9.05 -8.20
CA PRO A 9 -19.46 -9.33 -8.00
C PRO A 9 -20.27 -8.03 -8.13
N PRO A 10 -21.41 -8.02 -8.85
CA PRO A 10 -22.21 -6.81 -9.06
C PRO A 10 -22.52 -6.07 -7.76
N GLU A 11 -22.61 -6.80 -6.64
CA GLU A 11 -22.86 -6.25 -5.30
C GLU A 11 -21.67 -5.47 -4.70
N LEU A 12 -20.44 -5.63 -5.24
CA LEU A 12 -19.24 -4.85 -4.91
C LEU A 12 -18.94 -3.73 -5.93
N SER A 13 -19.58 -3.80 -7.11
CA SER A 13 -19.57 -2.76 -8.15
C SER A 13 -20.64 -1.68 -7.92
N ALA A 14 -21.61 -1.92 -7.05
CA ALA A 14 -22.68 -0.99 -6.69
C ALA A 14 -22.17 0.13 -5.76
N ALA A 15 -21.29 0.97 -6.29
CA ALA A 15 -21.21 2.38 -5.93
C ALA A 15 -21.73 3.21 -7.13
N HIS A 16 -22.90 2.83 -7.66
CA HIS A 16 -23.61 3.69 -8.60
C HIS A 16 -24.29 4.81 -7.81
N LEU A 17 -23.60 5.94 -7.75
CA LEU A 17 -23.98 7.36 -7.94
C LEU A 17 -25.44 7.86 -7.83
N ASN A 18 -26.47 7.07 -7.54
CA ASN A 18 -27.84 7.54 -7.34
C ASN A 18 -28.52 6.70 -6.27
N ASP A 19 -28.35 7.06 -5.00
CA ASP A 19 -29.38 6.76 -4.00
C ASP A 19 -29.43 7.91 -2.98
N THR A 20 -30.63 8.47 -2.87
CA THR A 20 -31.03 9.55 -1.97
C THR A 20 -30.81 9.18 -0.50
N PRO A 21 -30.61 10.15 0.40
CA PRO A 21 -30.50 9.88 1.82
C PRO A 21 -31.88 9.51 2.38
N GLU A 22 -31.88 8.68 3.41
CA GLU A 22 -33.05 8.18 4.16
C GLU A 22 -33.70 6.91 3.58
N THR A 23 -33.27 5.75 4.07
CA THR A 23 -34.14 4.84 4.86
C THR A 23 -33.35 3.66 5.47
N ASP A 24 -33.67 3.41 6.74
CA ASP A 24 -33.52 2.17 7.52
C ASP A 24 -32.14 1.62 7.93
N LEU A 25 -31.67 2.21 9.03
CA LEU A 25 -31.01 1.52 10.15
C LEU A 25 -31.91 0.38 10.70
N ALA A 26 -31.84 -0.84 10.15
CA ALA A 26 -32.04 -2.10 10.89
C ALA A 26 -32.13 -3.32 9.96
N THR A 27 -30.97 -3.89 9.57
CA THR A 27 -30.64 -5.33 9.66
C THR A 27 -29.29 -5.58 9.00
N PRO A 28 -28.36 -6.34 9.62
CA PRO A 28 -27.15 -6.77 8.95
C PRO A 28 -27.50 -7.95 8.05
N ASP A 29 -27.83 -7.69 6.79
CA ASP A 29 -27.69 -8.73 5.77
C ASP A 29 -26.20 -9.02 5.66
N SER A 30 -25.75 -10.00 6.46
CA SER A 30 -24.46 -10.63 6.33
C SER A 30 -24.46 -11.39 5.01
N TYR A 31 -24.22 -10.66 3.91
CA TYR A 31 -23.83 -11.28 2.65
C TYR A 31 -22.65 -12.20 2.94
N ASP A 32 -22.78 -13.46 2.52
CA ASP A 32 -21.93 -14.57 2.93
C ASP A 32 -20.58 -14.55 2.18
N VAL A 33 -19.84 -13.46 2.36
CA VAL A 33 -18.43 -13.31 1.97
C VAL A 33 -17.62 -14.50 2.50
N ASN A 34 -17.98 -15.02 3.68
CA ASN A 34 -17.41 -16.24 4.25
C ASN A 34 -17.63 -17.46 3.36
N ARG A 35 -18.80 -17.64 2.73
CA ARG A 35 -19.04 -18.72 1.76
C ARG A 35 -18.32 -18.51 0.44
N TYR A 36 -18.25 -17.28 -0.07
CA TYR A 36 -17.42 -17.00 -1.26
C TYR A 36 -15.94 -17.30 -1.00
N LEU A 37 -15.43 -16.87 0.16
CA LEU A 37 -14.07 -17.13 0.61
C LEU A 37 -13.85 -18.62 0.90
N ALA A 38 -14.80 -19.33 1.50
CA ALA A 38 -14.70 -20.78 1.72
C ALA A 38 -14.66 -21.56 0.38
N ILE A 39 -15.41 -21.10 -0.63
CA ILE A 39 -15.35 -21.64 -1.99
C ILE A 39 -14.01 -21.30 -2.65
N ALA A 40 -13.47 -20.09 -2.45
CA ALA A 40 -12.15 -19.70 -2.94
C ALA A 40 -11.01 -20.52 -2.29
N HIS A 41 -11.04 -20.66 -0.96
CA HIS A 41 -10.11 -21.48 -0.18
C HIS A 41 -10.15 -22.94 -0.63
N SER A 42 -11.34 -23.54 -0.73
CA SER A 42 -11.50 -24.93 -1.17
C SER A 42 -11.14 -25.17 -2.65
N LYS A 43 -11.12 -24.12 -3.48
CA LYS A 43 -10.65 -24.18 -4.87
C LYS A 43 -9.14 -23.97 -5.01
N LEU A 44 -8.49 -23.27 -4.09
CA LEU A 44 -7.04 -23.09 -4.10
C LEU A 44 -6.27 -24.35 -3.65
N GLU A 45 -6.81 -25.16 -2.73
CA GLU A 45 -6.20 -26.44 -2.36
C GLU A 45 -6.02 -27.43 -3.54
N PRO A 46 -7.01 -27.63 -4.45
CA PRO A 46 -6.89 -28.56 -5.57
C PRO A 46 -6.16 -28.01 -6.81
N ILE A 47 -5.86 -26.71 -6.92
CA ILE A 47 -5.13 -26.15 -8.09
C ILE A 47 -3.67 -26.65 -8.17
N SER A 48 -3.23 -27.44 -7.19
CA SER A 48 -1.85 -27.88 -7.06
C SER A 48 -1.27 -28.70 -8.23
N THR A 49 -2.01 -29.32 -9.17
CA THR A 49 -1.31 -30.16 -10.19
C THR A 49 -1.81 -30.34 -11.63
N THR A 50 -3.06 -30.10 -12.08
CA THR A 50 -3.45 -30.73 -13.38
C THR A 50 -4.31 -29.99 -14.43
N HIS A 51 -4.93 -28.84 -14.19
CA HIS A 51 -5.65 -28.13 -15.27
C HIS A 51 -5.51 -26.60 -15.18
N VAL A 52 -4.49 -26.08 -15.87
CA VAL A 52 -4.25 -24.65 -16.05
C VAL A 52 -4.82 -24.27 -17.42
N GLY A 53 -5.92 -23.54 -17.43
CA GLY A 53 -6.54 -23.08 -18.68
C GLY A 53 -7.78 -22.22 -18.45
N SER A 54 -8.75 -22.67 -17.65
CA SER A 54 -10.04 -21.96 -17.51
C SER A 54 -10.27 -21.26 -16.17
N ASN A 55 -9.32 -21.30 -15.23
CA ASN A 55 -9.57 -20.82 -13.86
C ASN A 55 -8.44 -19.94 -13.28
N THR A 56 -7.41 -19.62 -14.07
CA THR A 56 -6.26 -18.82 -13.61
C THR A 56 -6.68 -17.40 -13.20
N THR A 57 -7.52 -16.73 -14.00
CA THR A 57 -8.04 -15.39 -13.68
C THR A 57 -8.85 -15.40 -12.39
N ASN A 58 -9.78 -16.34 -12.25
CA ASN A 58 -10.60 -16.50 -11.04
C ASN A 58 -9.73 -16.80 -9.81
N MET A 59 -8.68 -17.62 -9.96
CA MET A 59 -7.73 -17.91 -8.89
C MET A 59 -7.01 -16.64 -8.43
N LEU A 60 -6.56 -15.79 -9.36
CA LEU A 60 -5.90 -14.53 -9.01
C LEU A 60 -6.85 -13.54 -8.33
N GLN A 61 -8.04 -13.35 -8.89
CA GLN A 61 -9.08 -12.51 -8.29
C GLN A 61 -9.44 -13.01 -6.87
N ALA A 62 -9.64 -14.33 -6.71
CA ALA A 62 -9.88 -14.95 -5.41
C ALA A 62 -8.73 -14.73 -4.43
N SER A 63 -7.48 -14.86 -4.88
CA SER A 63 -6.28 -14.65 -4.05
C SER A 63 -6.21 -13.20 -3.55
N VAL A 64 -6.50 -12.22 -4.41
CA VAL A 64 -6.59 -10.80 -4.03
C VAL A 64 -7.63 -10.61 -2.91
N TRP A 65 -8.82 -11.17 -3.08
CA TRP A 65 -9.89 -11.04 -2.08
C TRP A 65 -9.56 -11.72 -0.76
N MET A 66 -8.96 -12.90 -0.79
CA MET A 66 -8.56 -13.62 0.42
C MET A 66 -7.45 -12.92 1.18
N VAL A 67 -6.45 -12.36 0.50
CA VAL A 67 -5.40 -11.54 1.14
C VAL A 67 -6.03 -10.33 1.80
N PHE A 68 -6.91 -9.64 1.08
CA PHE A 68 -7.60 -8.45 1.60
C PHE A 68 -8.50 -8.78 2.80
N ASP A 69 -9.25 -9.89 2.75
CA ASP A 69 -10.09 -10.36 3.84
C ASP A 69 -9.27 -10.73 5.10
N ALA A 70 -8.22 -11.55 4.94
CA ALA A 70 -7.32 -11.90 6.04
C ALA A 70 -6.72 -10.62 6.68
N TYR A 71 -6.35 -9.65 5.85
CA TYR A 71 -5.92 -8.34 6.32
C TYR A 71 -7.02 -7.60 7.12
N CYS A 72 -8.26 -7.55 6.61
CA CYS A 72 -9.40 -6.94 7.31
C CYS A 72 -9.71 -7.59 8.66
N ARG A 73 -9.54 -8.92 8.74
CA ARG A 73 -9.66 -9.72 9.97
C ARG A 73 -8.47 -9.56 10.93
N GLY A 74 -7.43 -8.82 10.54
CA GLY A 74 -6.24 -8.63 11.36
C GLY A 74 -5.29 -9.83 11.38
N GLU A 75 -5.53 -10.81 10.52
CA GLU A 75 -4.71 -12.01 10.30
C GLU A 75 -3.54 -11.67 9.37
N VAL A 76 -2.73 -10.69 9.79
CA VAL A 76 -1.62 -10.13 8.99
C VAL A 76 -0.64 -11.20 8.54
N THR A 77 -0.31 -12.15 9.41
CA THR A 77 0.62 -13.25 9.08
C THR A 77 0.03 -14.18 8.03
N ASP A 78 -1.27 -14.48 8.10
CA ASP A 78 -1.93 -15.34 7.11
C ASP A 78 -2.05 -14.63 5.77
N ALA A 79 -2.38 -13.34 5.76
CA ALA A 79 -2.36 -12.51 4.56
C ALA A 79 -0.97 -12.48 3.90
N TRP A 80 0.08 -12.33 4.70
CA TRP A 80 1.48 -12.35 4.25
C TRP A 80 1.90 -13.73 3.69
N LEU A 81 1.57 -14.83 4.38
CA LEU A 81 1.84 -16.18 3.89
C LEU A 81 1.07 -16.48 2.59
N LEU A 82 -0.18 -16.02 2.48
CA LEU A 82 -0.99 -16.18 1.29
C LEU A 82 -0.42 -15.38 0.10
N LEU A 83 0.07 -14.16 0.33
CA LEU A 83 0.80 -13.38 -0.67
C LEU A 83 2.03 -14.15 -1.18
N GLY A 84 2.87 -14.67 -0.27
CA GLY A 84 4.05 -15.45 -0.65
C GLY A 84 3.71 -16.70 -1.46
N ARG A 85 2.68 -17.45 -1.08
CA ARG A 85 2.19 -18.62 -1.84
C ARG A 85 1.68 -18.20 -3.22
N THR A 86 0.91 -17.12 -3.30
CA THR A 86 0.37 -16.62 -4.57
C THR A 86 1.49 -16.14 -5.49
N ALA A 87 2.52 -15.49 -4.95
CA ALA A 87 3.70 -15.08 -5.70
C ALA A 87 4.45 -16.27 -6.33
N GLN A 88 4.60 -17.37 -5.59
CA GLN A 88 5.18 -18.60 -6.12
C GLN A 88 4.32 -19.19 -7.24
N LEU A 89 2.99 -19.21 -7.08
CA LEU A 89 2.07 -19.69 -8.12
C LEU A 89 2.15 -18.83 -9.39
N LEU A 90 2.24 -17.49 -9.25
CA LEU A 90 2.45 -16.59 -10.38
C LEU A 90 3.69 -16.99 -11.18
N SER A 91 4.81 -17.29 -10.49
CA SER A 91 6.05 -17.71 -11.16
C SER A 91 5.95 -19.10 -11.79
N VAL A 92 5.27 -20.06 -11.14
CA VAL A 92 5.03 -21.40 -11.69
C VAL A 92 4.19 -21.35 -12.98
N PHE A 93 3.21 -20.45 -13.04
CA PHE A 93 2.41 -20.20 -14.25
C PHE A 93 3.09 -19.23 -15.23
N GLY A 94 4.22 -18.62 -14.86
CA GLY A 94 4.94 -17.63 -15.65
C GLY A 94 4.20 -16.29 -15.80
N LEU A 95 3.19 -16.04 -14.97
CA LEU A 95 2.38 -14.82 -15.01
C LEU A 95 3.16 -13.59 -14.53
N ASP A 96 4.23 -13.81 -13.76
CA ASP A 96 5.26 -12.80 -13.44
C ASP A 96 6.00 -12.27 -14.69
N ARG A 97 5.82 -12.93 -15.84
CA ARG A 97 6.45 -12.59 -17.12
C ARG A 97 5.44 -12.47 -18.26
N ILE A 98 4.21 -12.09 -17.94
CA ILE A 98 3.12 -12.04 -18.91
C ILE A 98 3.43 -11.13 -20.11
N ASP A 99 4.23 -10.08 -19.94
CA ASP A 99 4.61 -9.13 -21.00
C ASP A 99 6.04 -9.36 -21.54
N SER A 100 6.74 -10.39 -21.04
CA SER A 100 8.08 -10.71 -21.53
C SER A 100 8.05 -11.17 -22.99
N LYS A 101 9.07 -10.76 -23.77
CA LYS A 101 9.34 -11.32 -25.10
C LYS A 101 9.78 -12.79 -25.04
N HIS A 102 10.32 -13.23 -23.91
CA HIS A 102 10.89 -14.56 -23.71
C HIS A 102 9.93 -15.50 -22.95
N ARG A 103 8.70 -15.67 -23.47
CA ARG A 103 7.69 -16.57 -22.89
C ARG A 103 8.04 -18.04 -23.17
N THR A 104 7.80 -18.91 -22.18
CA THR A 104 7.90 -20.36 -22.38
C THR A 104 6.81 -20.83 -23.37
N PRO A 105 7.00 -21.97 -24.07
CA PRO A 105 5.97 -22.50 -24.96
C PRO A 105 4.61 -22.71 -24.27
N ARG A 106 4.63 -23.17 -23.01
CA ARG A 106 3.44 -23.34 -22.17
C ARG A 106 2.69 -22.02 -21.95
N MET A 107 3.42 -20.96 -21.57
CA MET A 107 2.81 -19.64 -21.37
C MET A 107 2.24 -19.07 -22.67
N LYS A 108 2.94 -19.25 -23.80
CA LYS A 108 2.41 -18.81 -25.10
C LYS A 108 1.09 -19.50 -25.42
N ALA A 109 1.01 -20.82 -25.22
CA ALA A 109 -0.22 -21.56 -25.43
C ALA A 109 -1.35 -21.08 -24.51
N GLU A 110 -1.06 -20.83 -23.23
CA GLU A 110 -2.05 -20.31 -22.28
C GLU A 110 -2.54 -18.90 -22.69
N LEU A 111 -1.64 -17.96 -22.95
CA LEU A 111 -2.03 -16.60 -23.31
C LEU A 111 -2.74 -16.51 -24.66
N ASN A 112 -2.37 -17.35 -25.63
CA ASN A 112 -3.07 -17.43 -26.91
C ASN A 112 -4.51 -17.98 -26.77
N SER A 113 -4.81 -18.66 -25.68
CA SER A 113 -6.17 -19.14 -25.37
C SER A 113 -7.01 -18.13 -24.59
N CYS A 114 -6.41 -17.05 -24.10
CA CYS A 114 -7.08 -16.01 -23.35
C CYS A 114 -7.49 -14.84 -24.25
N SER A 115 -8.61 -14.21 -23.92
CA SER A 115 -8.96 -12.90 -24.47
C SER A 115 -8.02 -11.81 -23.92
N ASP A 116 -7.85 -10.72 -24.68
CA ASP A 116 -7.04 -9.57 -24.23
C ASP A 116 -7.56 -8.99 -22.90
N ILE A 117 -8.88 -9.05 -22.68
CA ILE A 117 -9.54 -8.64 -21.43
C ILE A 117 -9.10 -9.53 -20.27
N GLU A 118 -9.08 -10.85 -20.43
CA GLU A 118 -8.61 -11.75 -19.39
C GLU A 118 -7.14 -11.55 -19.06
N VAL A 119 -6.30 -11.28 -20.07
CA VAL A 119 -4.88 -10.95 -19.86
C VAL A 119 -4.75 -9.67 -19.04
N GLU A 120 -5.58 -8.66 -19.33
CA GLU A 120 -5.60 -7.40 -18.59
C GLU A 120 -6.07 -7.55 -17.14
N GLU A 121 -7.13 -8.33 -16.90
CA GLU A 121 -7.60 -8.68 -15.55
C GLU A 121 -6.50 -9.37 -14.73
N ARG A 122 -5.69 -10.24 -15.36
CA ARG A 122 -4.54 -10.88 -14.71
C ARG A 122 -3.48 -9.83 -14.31
N ARG A 123 -3.16 -8.86 -15.18
CA ARG A 123 -2.23 -7.76 -14.84
C ARG A 123 -2.73 -6.95 -13.64
N LYS A 124 -4.02 -6.58 -13.64
CA LYS A 124 -4.65 -5.86 -12.53
C LYS A 124 -4.53 -6.65 -11.22
N CYS A 125 -4.81 -7.95 -11.24
CA CYS A 125 -4.66 -8.80 -10.05
C CYS A 125 -3.22 -8.84 -9.54
N ILE A 126 -2.24 -9.04 -10.42
CA ILE A 126 -0.81 -9.08 -10.06
C ILE A 126 -0.38 -7.78 -9.36
N TRP A 127 -0.72 -6.64 -9.96
CA TRP A 127 -0.40 -5.34 -9.40
C TRP A 127 -1.17 -5.04 -8.11
N CYS A 128 -2.40 -5.52 -7.98
CA CYS A 128 -3.19 -5.41 -6.75
C CYS A 128 -2.56 -6.22 -5.60
N LEU A 129 -2.13 -7.46 -5.86
CA LEU A 129 -1.40 -8.28 -4.88
C LEU A 129 -0.11 -7.58 -4.42
N ALA A 130 0.65 -7.02 -5.37
CA ALA A 130 1.88 -6.30 -5.05
C ALA A 130 1.60 -5.03 -4.21
N LEU A 131 0.55 -4.28 -4.52
CA LEU A 131 0.09 -3.14 -3.71
C LEU A 131 -0.28 -3.58 -2.28
N LEU A 132 -1.05 -4.66 -2.13
CA LEU A 132 -1.45 -5.20 -0.82
C LEU A 132 -0.24 -5.62 0.00
N ASP A 133 0.73 -6.31 -0.59
CA ASP A 133 1.97 -6.72 0.09
C ASP A 133 2.70 -5.52 0.71
N ARG A 134 2.90 -4.46 -0.06
CA ARG A 134 3.59 -3.24 0.40
C ARG A 134 2.83 -2.53 1.52
N VAL A 135 1.52 -2.42 1.39
CA VAL A 135 0.65 -1.79 2.40
C VAL A 135 0.68 -2.59 3.70
N ILE A 136 0.52 -3.92 3.63
CA ILE A 136 0.52 -4.82 4.78
C ILE A 136 1.89 -4.78 5.48
N VAL A 137 2.98 -4.88 4.71
CA VAL A 137 4.34 -4.94 5.25
C VAL A 137 4.76 -3.63 5.93
N SER A 138 4.32 -2.48 5.39
CA SER A 138 4.76 -1.14 5.83
C SER A 138 4.64 -0.84 7.33
N ILE A 139 3.69 -1.46 8.04
CA ILE A 139 3.50 -1.28 9.50
C ILE A 139 3.90 -2.47 10.36
N ASN A 140 4.07 -3.65 9.74
CA ASN A 140 4.26 -4.88 10.48
C ASN A 140 5.73 -5.29 10.58
N GLY A 141 6.62 -4.66 9.80
CA GLY A 141 8.05 -4.95 9.82
C GLY A 141 8.39 -6.33 9.24
N LEU A 142 7.49 -6.88 8.43
CA LEU A 142 7.72 -8.12 7.69
C LEU A 142 8.63 -7.85 6.48
N ALA A 143 9.18 -8.91 5.88
CA ALA A 143 9.80 -8.79 4.57
C ALA A 143 8.72 -8.73 3.48
N LEU A 144 9.03 -8.16 2.32
CA LEU A 144 8.13 -8.23 1.17
C LEU A 144 7.97 -9.68 0.73
N SER A 145 6.74 -10.07 0.40
CA SER A 145 6.42 -11.39 -0.16
C SER A 145 6.57 -11.38 -1.68
N ILE A 146 6.37 -10.21 -2.30
CA ILE A 146 6.41 -10.01 -3.74
C ILE A 146 7.55 -9.04 -4.07
N ASP A 147 8.53 -9.54 -4.81
CA ASP A 147 9.63 -8.73 -5.32
C ASP A 147 9.35 -8.32 -6.77
N ASP A 148 8.96 -7.06 -6.97
CA ASP A 148 8.64 -6.53 -8.30
C ASP A 148 9.84 -6.44 -9.24
N ARG A 149 11.08 -6.55 -8.74
CA ARG A 149 12.27 -6.51 -9.60
C ARG A 149 12.33 -7.66 -10.60
N TYR A 150 11.59 -8.74 -10.34
CA TYR A 150 11.47 -9.88 -11.26
C TYR A 150 10.29 -9.78 -12.23
N PHE A 151 9.43 -8.76 -12.08
CA PHE A 151 8.27 -8.59 -12.93
C PHE A 151 8.67 -8.20 -14.35
N HIS A 152 8.08 -8.90 -15.31
CA HIS A 152 7.93 -8.46 -16.68
C HIS A 152 6.42 -8.38 -16.96
N VAL A 153 5.77 -7.52 -16.19
CA VAL A 153 4.33 -7.25 -16.19
C VAL A 153 4.16 -5.75 -16.24
N ASP A 154 3.64 -5.24 -17.35
CA ASP A 154 3.42 -3.81 -17.56
C ASP A 154 2.30 -3.29 -16.66
N PHE A 155 2.22 -1.98 -16.50
CA PHE A 155 1.13 -1.40 -15.72
C PHE A 155 -0.22 -1.68 -16.41
N PRO A 156 -1.28 -1.88 -15.62
CA PRO A 156 -2.61 -2.09 -16.19
C PRO A 156 -3.10 -0.82 -16.88
N LEU A 157 -3.99 -1.00 -17.85
CA LEU A 157 -4.67 0.07 -18.54
C LEU A 157 -5.46 0.95 -17.55
N PRO A 158 -5.58 2.25 -17.85
CA PRO A 158 -6.49 3.14 -17.13
C PRO A 158 -7.90 2.55 -16.99
N GLU A 159 -8.47 2.65 -15.78
CA GLU A 159 -9.68 1.91 -15.41
C GLU A 159 -10.91 2.34 -16.23
N LEU A 160 -11.08 3.65 -16.46
CA LEU A 160 -12.26 4.17 -17.17
C LEU A 160 -12.27 3.67 -18.62
N GLU A 161 -11.13 3.80 -19.28
CA GLU A 161 -10.91 3.38 -20.66
C GLU A 161 -11.05 1.86 -20.79
N PHE A 162 -10.56 1.10 -19.82
CA PHE A 162 -10.76 -0.35 -19.80
C PHE A 162 -12.23 -0.77 -19.66
N GLN A 163 -13.00 -0.10 -18.80
CA GLN A 163 -14.43 -0.39 -18.64
C GLN A 163 -15.24 -0.03 -19.90
N GLU A 164 -14.84 1.03 -20.61
CA GLU A 164 -15.47 1.43 -21.87
C GLU A 164 -15.14 0.48 -23.04
N ALA A 165 -13.99 -0.19 -23.00
CA ALA A 165 -13.51 -1.02 -24.10
C ALA A 165 -14.32 -2.30 -24.37
N GLN A 166 -15.18 -2.73 -23.42
CA GLN A 166 -16.14 -3.87 -23.41
C GLN A 166 -15.68 -5.21 -24.02
N ASN A 167 -15.27 -5.25 -25.29
CA ASN A 167 -14.94 -6.46 -26.05
C ASN A 167 -13.55 -6.44 -26.73
N SER A 168 -12.85 -5.30 -26.79
CA SER A 168 -11.56 -5.20 -27.49
C SER A 168 -10.66 -4.13 -26.90
N LEU A 169 -9.41 -4.47 -26.60
CA LEU A 169 -8.43 -3.53 -26.04
C LEU A 169 -7.54 -2.85 -27.09
N LYS A 170 -7.67 -3.22 -28.37
CA LYS A 170 -6.79 -2.75 -29.45
C LYS A 170 -6.72 -1.23 -29.56
N ASP A 171 -7.85 -0.56 -29.34
CA ASP A 171 -7.96 0.88 -29.50
C ASP A 171 -7.42 1.66 -28.30
N ILE A 172 -7.07 0.99 -27.20
CA ILE A 172 -6.55 1.63 -25.98
C ILE A 172 -5.18 1.08 -25.55
N GLU A 173 -4.64 0.10 -26.27
CA GLU A 173 -3.35 -0.53 -25.92
C GLU A 173 -2.19 0.48 -25.91
N TYR A 174 -2.28 1.55 -26.71
CA TYR A 174 -1.29 2.64 -26.73
C TYR A 174 -1.23 3.44 -25.41
N LEU A 175 -2.25 3.35 -24.55
CA LEU A 175 -2.28 3.97 -23.23
C LEU A 175 -1.50 3.15 -22.19
N ARG A 176 -1.06 1.93 -22.53
CA ARG A 176 -0.32 1.08 -21.61
C ARG A 176 1.06 1.65 -21.35
N GLU A 177 1.39 1.77 -20.07
CA GLU A 177 2.72 2.14 -19.63
C GLU A 177 3.54 0.88 -19.34
N ASN A 178 4.74 0.82 -19.91
CA ASN A 178 5.66 -0.28 -19.64
C ASN A 178 6.18 -0.19 -18.20
N TYR A 179 6.28 -1.32 -17.53
CA TYR A 179 6.98 -1.40 -16.24
C TYR A 179 8.47 -1.66 -16.45
N THR A 180 9.31 -0.98 -15.66
CA THR A 180 10.72 -1.33 -15.55
C THR A 180 11.18 -1.37 -14.09
N CYS A 181 12.23 -2.15 -13.84
CA CYS A 181 12.85 -2.28 -12.53
C CYS A 181 13.63 -1.02 -12.11
N GLU A 182 13.89 -0.09 -13.03
CA GLU A 182 14.65 1.12 -12.75
C GLU A 182 13.77 2.19 -12.10
N ALA A 183 14.34 2.99 -11.20
CA ALA A 183 13.56 3.95 -10.42
C ALA A 183 13.10 5.15 -11.25
N PHE A 184 13.98 5.70 -12.09
CA PHE A 184 13.67 6.88 -12.91
C PHE A 184 12.68 6.58 -14.01
N ASP A 185 12.71 5.37 -14.56
CA ASP A 185 11.78 4.94 -15.59
C ASP A 185 10.32 4.87 -15.11
N LEU A 186 10.07 4.87 -13.79
CA LEU A 186 8.72 5.03 -13.25
C LEU A 186 8.10 6.39 -13.60
N LEU A 187 8.92 7.37 -13.99
CA LEU A 187 8.48 8.67 -14.51
C LEU A 187 8.11 8.60 -16.01
N ASN A 188 8.37 7.49 -16.70
CA ASN A 188 7.91 7.33 -18.07
C ASN A 188 6.37 7.23 -18.08
N GLY A 189 5.73 7.89 -19.04
CA GLY A 189 4.26 7.97 -19.11
C GLY A 189 3.63 9.00 -18.16
N THR A 190 4.37 9.51 -17.15
CA THR A 190 3.94 10.75 -16.46
C THR A 190 4.23 11.94 -17.36
N SER A 191 3.40 12.15 -18.39
CA SER A 191 3.44 13.35 -19.23
C SER A 191 3.45 14.61 -18.36
N GLU A 192 4.14 15.64 -18.84
CA GLU A 192 4.13 16.99 -18.27
C GLU A 192 2.71 17.36 -17.81
N MET A 193 2.52 17.48 -16.50
CA MET A 193 1.25 17.89 -15.88
C MET A 193 0.04 16.97 -16.11
N ALA A 194 0.16 15.65 -15.85
CA ALA A 194 -1.04 14.86 -15.55
C ALA A 194 -1.74 15.45 -14.31
N SER A 195 -2.74 16.30 -14.56
CA SER A 195 -3.43 17.14 -13.57
C SER A 195 -4.37 16.36 -12.65
N GLN A 196 -4.52 15.05 -12.87
CA GLN A 196 -5.44 14.20 -12.12
C GLN A 196 -4.77 12.90 -11.61
N PRO A 197 -5.08 12.50 -10.37
CA PRO A 197 -4.61 11.25 -9.80
C PRO A 197 -5.24 10.05 -10.53
N SER A 198 -4.43 9.03 -10.79
CA SER A 198 -4.87 7.79 -11.44
C SER A 198 -4.42 6.55 -10.66
N PHE A 199 -5.00 5.39 -10.95
CA PHE A 199 -4.56 4.14 -10.34
C PHE A 199 -3.12 3.77 -10.72
N GLY A 200 -2.69 4.08 -11.95
CA GLY A 200 -1.29 3.93 -12.37
C GLY A 200 -0.31 4.70 -11.47
N HIS A 201 -0.66 5.93 -11.07
CA HIS A 201 0.12 6.69 -10.10
C HIS A 201 0.20 5.98 -8.72
N ILE A 202 -0.91 5.40 -8.25
CA ILE A 202 -0.94 4.63 -6.99
C ILE A 202 0.00 3.42 -7.09
N LEU A 203 -0.02 2.69 -8.19
CA LEU A 203 0.85 1.52 -8.41
C LEU A 203 2.33 1.92 -8.44
N LYS A 204 2.67 2.98 -9.18
CA LYS A 204 4.03 3.55 -9.24
C LYS A 204 4.54 3.98 -7.88
N VAL A 205 3.73 4.70 -7.09
CA VAL A 205 4.10 5.08 -5.72
C VAL A 205 4.20 3.85 -4.82
N SER A 206 3.38 2.82 -5.02
CA SER A 206 3.52 1.55 -4.29
C SER A 206 4.88 0.88 -4.58
N VAL A 207 5.33 0.86 -5.83
CA VAL A 207 6.66 0.33 -6.19
C VAL A 207 7.76 1.07 -5.41
N ILE A 208 7.67 2.41 -5.33
CA ILE A 208 8.61 3.22 -4.55
C ILE A 208 8.58 2.82 -3.06
N LEU A 209 7.40 2.66 -2.47
CA LEU A 209 7.25 2.18 -1.10
C LEU A 209 7.91 0.81 -0.90
N GLY A 210 7.64 -0.14 -1.81
CA GLY A 210 8.22 -1.49 -1.77
C GLY A 210 9.75 -1.44 -1.82
N ARG A 211 10.32 -0.69 -2.76
CA ARG A 211 11.77 -0.55 -2.89
C ARG A 211 12.39 0.09 -1.65
N ALA A 212 11.75 1.09 -1.04
CA ALA A 212 12.19 1.68 0.21
C ALA A 212 12.20 0.64 1.35
N LEU A 213 11.12 -0.13 1.49
CA LEU A 213 11.01 -1.20 2.50
C LEU A 213 12.04 -2.33 2.27
N ALA A 214 12.30 -2.69 1.01
CA ALA A 214 13.31 -3.69 0.66
C ALA A 214 14.73 -3.25 1.02
N ILE A 215 15.08 -1.99 0.70
CA ILE A 215 16.37 -1.38 1.07
C ILE A 215 16.53 -1.38 2.60
N GLN A 216 15.46 -1.11 3.34
CA GLN A 216 15.46 -1.08 4.81
C GLN A 216 15.63 -2.46 5.44
N ASN A 217 15.01 -3.48 4.85
CA ASN A 217 15.08 -4.85 5.35
C ASN A 217 16.33 -5.60 4.88
N SER A 218 17.19 -4.98 4.06
CA SER A 218 18.45 -5.59 3.61
C SER A 218 19.45 -5.60 4.77
N LEU A 219 19.49 -6.72 5.52
CA LEU A 219 20.40 -6.95 6.66
C LEU A 219 21.87 -7.10 6.25
N HIS A 220 22.12 -7.35 4.97
CA HIS A 220 23.44 -7.57 4.42
C HIS A 220 23.64 -6.55 3.33
N ASN A 221 24.72 -5.77 3.45
CA ASN A 221 25.44 -5.31 2.29
C ASN A 221 26.82 -4.86 2.76
N ASP A 222 27.86 -5.34 2.07
CA ASP A 222 29.19 -4.70 1.99
C ASP A 222 29.11 -3.30 1.33
N GLU A 223 27.90 -2.78 1.09
CA GLU A 223 27.65 -1.46 0.53
C GLU A 223 28.00 -0.39 1.57
N THR A 224 28.65 0.66 1.08
CA THR A 224 28.93 1.81 1.93
C THR A 224 27.63 2.49 2.32
N GLN A 225 27.62 3.13 3.49
CA GLN A 225 26.48 3.95 3.94
C GLN A 225 26.05 4.97 2.86
N ASP A 226 26.99 5.48 2.06
CA ASP A 226 26.71 6.40 0.95
C ASP A 226 25.88 5.76 -0.16
N GLN A 227 26.17 4.51 -0.54
CA GLN A 227 25.40 3.78 -1.57
C GLN A 227 23.97 3.51 -1.10
N TYR A 228 23.79 3.15 0.17
CA TYR A 228 22.48 3.00 0.79
C TYR A 228 21.68 4.31 0.74
N LEU A 229 22.28 5.42 1.16
CA LEU A 229 21.63 6.73 1.16
C LEU A 229 21.31 7.20 -0.26
N GLU A 230 22.16 6.90 -1.23
CA GLU A 230 21.95 7.30 -2.61
C GLU A 230 20.75 6.61 -3.27
N LYS A 231 20.55 5.32 -2.98
CA LYS A 231 19.33 4.61 -3.40
C LYS A 231 18.07 5.26 -2.82
N LEU A 232 18.10 5.62 -1.54
CA LEU A 232 16.97 6.30 -0.89
C LEU A 232 16.74 7.71 -1.45
N ARG A 233 17.78 8.49 -1.75
CA ARG A 233 17.67 9.80 -2.40
C ARG A 233 17.09 9.70 -3.81
N THR A 234 17.50 8.68 -4.56
CA THR A 234 16.95 8.40 -5.89
C THR A 234 15.44 8.16 -5.81
N LEU A 235 15.00 7.29 -4.88
CA LEU A 235 13.58 7.05 -4.64
C LEU A 235 12.84 8.33 -4.18
N GLU A 236 13.46 9.16 -3.32
CA GLU A 236 12.87 10.43 -2.88
C GLU A 236 12.68 11.40 -4.06
N SER A 237 13.67 11.50 -4.95
CA SER A 237 13.61 12.37 -6.13
C SER A 237 12.44 11.99 -7.03
N VAL A 238 12.28 10.69 -7.32
CA VAL A 238 11.17 10.16 -8.12
C VAL A 238 9.83 10.39 -7.43
N LEU A 239 9.76 10.14 -6.11
CA LEU A 239 8.53 10.33 -5.32
C LEU A 239 8.04 11.78 -5.28
N ASN A 240 8.96 12.75 -5.32
CA ASN A 240 8.60 14.17 -5.31
C ASN A 240 7.82 14.56 -6.59
N THR A 241 8.05 13.91 -7.74
CA THR A 241 7.26 14.12 -8.96
C THR A 241 5.79 13.74 -8.75
N PHE A 242 5.53 12.59 -8.10
CA PHE A 242 4.17 12.15 -7.77
C PHE A 242 3.51 13.00 -6.69
N SER A 243 4.29 13.69 -5.85
CA SER A 243 3.75 14.61 -4.84
C SER A 243 3.03 15.81 -5.47
N TYR A 244 3.46 16.24 -6.66
CA TYR A 244 2.77 17.29 -7.41
C TYR A 244 1.42 16.80 -7.93
N ALA A 245 1.34 15.61 -8.53
CA ALA A 245 0.08 14.99 -8.95
C ALA A 245 -0.87 14.74 -7.76
N ALA A 246 -0.33 14.34 -6.61
CA ALA A 246 -1.10 14.19 -5.39
C ALA A 246 -1.68 15.54 -4.90
N SER A 247 -0.97 16.65 -5.13
CA SER A 247 -1.36 18.00 -4.71
C SER A 247 -2.24 18.72 -5.73
N ALA A 248 -2.17 18.34 -7.01
CA ALA A 248 -2.98 18.86 -8.10
C ALA A 248 -4.42 18.32 -8.00
N SER A 249 -5.27 18.97 -7.20
CA SER A 249 -6.68 19.18 -7.55
C SER A 249 -7.28 20.23 -6.60
N GLY A 250 -8.03 21.16 -7.18
CA GLY A 250 -9.00 21.98 -6.48
C GLY A 250 -10.34 21.24 -6.42
N GLU A 251 -10.88 21.16 -5.21
CA GLU A 251 -12.32 21.29 -4.92
C GLU A 251 -13.35 20.18 -5.21
N ALA A 252 -13.13 19.11 -5.97
CA ALA A 252 -14.21 18.12 -6.20
C ALA A 252 -14.26 16.94 -5.19
N VAL A 253 -15.45 16.66 -4.63
CA VAL A 253 -15.78 15.44 -3.86
C VAL A 253 -16.32 14.38 -4.84
N GLY A 254 -15.70 13.19 -4.92
CA GLY A 254 -16.08 12.11 -5.85
C GLY A 254 -15.05 10.96 -5.94
N ALA A 255 -15.14 10.02 -6.89
CA ALA A 255 -14.15 8.94 -7.03
C ALA A 255 -12.70 9.45 -7.23
N THR A 256 -12.55 10.58 -7.91
CA THR A 256 -11.28 11.32 -8.04
C THR A 256 -10.72 11.76 -6.68
N SER A 257 -11.58 12.07 -5.70
CA SER A 257 -11.14 12.41 -4.34
C SER A 257 -10.67 11.20 -3.53
N LEU A 258 -11.17 9.98 -3.84
CA LEU A 258 -10.66 8.74 -3.24
C LEU A 258 -9.28 8.37 -3.79
N MET A 259 -9.11 8.37 -5.11
CA MET A 259 -7.80 8.13 -5.73
C MET A 259 -6.77 9.15 -5.24
N GLN A 260 -7.17 10.42 -5.09
CA GLN A 260 -6.32 11.45 -4.53
C GLN A 260 -5.94 11.19 -3.08
N LEU A 261 -6.91 10.81 -2.23
CA LEU A 261 -6.66 10.46 -0.84
C LEU A 261 -5.64 9.31 -0.74
N TRP A 262 -5.82 8.25 -1.53
CA TRP A 262 -4.89 7.12 -1.56
C TRP A 262 -3.51 7.56 -2.02
N LEU A 263 -3.42 8.28 -3.14
CA LEU A 263 -2.16 8.73 -3.70
C LEU A 263 -1.41 9.63 -2.70
N ARG A 264 -2.11 10.57 -2.05
CA ARG A 264 -1.53 11.43 -1.00
C ARG A 264 -1.02 10.59 0.17
N MET A 265 -1.86 9.72 0.73
CA MET A 265 -1.48 8.92 1.90
C MET A 265 -0.32 7.96 1.61
N LEU A 266 -0.31 7.35 0.42
CA LEU A 266 0.74 6.43 0.00
C LEU A 266 2.04 7.17 -0.28
N THR A 267 1.96 8.36 -0.88
CA THR A 267 3.12 9.24 -1.09
C THR A 267 3.73 9.65 0.24
N GLN A 268 2.92 10.09 1.21
CA GLN A 268 3.44 10.45 2.53
C GLN A 268 4.04 9.25 3.27
N SER A 269 3.41 8.08 3.18
CA SER A 269 3.93 6.86 3.81
C SER A 269 5.25 6.39 3.19
N SER A 270 5.37 6.50 1.87
CA SER A 270 6.62 6.24 1.15
C SER A 270 7.72 7.22 1.58
N LYS A 271 7.37 8.50 1.70
CA LYS A 271 8.29 9.55 2.15
C LYS A 271 8.77 9.33 3.58
N LEU A 272 7.85 8.97 4.49
CA LEU A 272 8.18 8.62 5.87
C LEU A 272 9.07 7.39 5.94
N SER A 273 8.81 6.39 5.12
CA SER A 273 9.66 5.20 5.03
C SER A 273 11.06 5.60 4.59
N ILE A 274 11.21 6.31 3.47
CA ILE A 274 12.52 6.74 2.92
C ILE A 274 13.32 7.58 3.92
N LEU A 275 12.68 8.56 4.56
CA LEU A 275 13.37 9.55 5.39
C LEU A 275 13.60 9.09 6.84
N HIS A 276 12.78 8.17 7.33
CA HIS A 276 12.92 7.60 8.66
C HIS A 276 12.84 6.07 8.56
N PRO A 277 13.90 5.43 8.02
CA PRO A 277 13.92 3.99 7.91
C PRO A 277 13.71 3.38 9.31
N PRO A 278 12.83 2.38 9.46
CA PRO A 278 12.86 1.56 10.66
C PRO A 278 14.27 0.98 10.75
N GLY A 279 14.97 1.24 11.86
CA GLY A 279 16.30 0.67 12.04
C GLY A 279 16.26 -0.87 11.98
N PRO A 280 17.40 -1.54 11.77
CA PRO A 280 17.52 -3.01 11.68
C PRO A 280 16.94 -3.78 12.89
N SER A 281 16.61 -3.06 13.96
CA SER A 281 15.80 -3.46 15.13
C SER A 281 14.36 -3.94 14.85
N THR A 282 13.85 -3.93 13.62
CA THR A 282 12.45 -4.30 13.33
C THR A 282 12.12 -5.80 13.35
N LEU A 283 13.11 -6.69 13.43
CA LEU A 283 12.88 -8.11 13.78
C LEU A 283 12.68 -8.33 15.29
N GLY A 284 12.67 -7.26 16.09
CA GLY A 284 12.64 -7.30 17.55
C GLY A 284 13.87 -6.60 18.10
N LEU A 285 13.68 -5.81 19.18
CA LEU A 285 14.66 -5.02 19.92
C LEU A 285 14.96 -3.61 19.36
N CYS A 286 14.06 -2.69 19.72
CA CYS A 286 14.24 -1.35 20.31
C CYS A 286 15.63 -0.71 20.55
N ASP A 287 16.71 -1.04 19.84
CA ASP A 287 18.06 -0.56 20.22
C ASP A 287 18.58 0.63 19.41
N CYS A 288 17.98 0.98 18.27
CA CYS A 288 18.36 2.20 17.53
C CYS A 288 17.99 3.53 18.24
N LEU A 289 17.32 3.47 19.40
CA LEU A 289 17.07 4.62 20.27
C LEU A 289 17.92 4.61 21.56
N ILE A 290 18.69 3.55 21.83
CA ILE A 290 19.32 3.33 23.14
C ILE A 290 20.85 3.35 23.10
N SER A 291 21.51 3.15 21.95
CA SER A 291 22.96 3.33 21.87
C SER A 291 23.40 4.03 20.58
N PRO A 292 24.17 5.13 20.68
CA PRO A 292 24.89 5.64 19.53
C PRO A 292 25.96 4.61 19.18
N SER A 293 25.83 3.94 18.05
CA SER A 293 27.02 3.35 17.41
C SER A 293 28.05 4.48 17.26
N PRO A 294 29.31 4.30 17.70
CA PRO A 294 30.32 5.34 17.57
C PRO A 294 30.46 5.71 16.09
N GLY A 295 30.09 6.94 15.73
CA GLY A 295 30.15 7.45 14.35
C GLY A 295 28.80 7.77 13.69
N VAL A 296 27.66 7.34 14.25
CA VAL A 296 26.34 7.76 13.75
C VAL A 296 25.93 9.04 14.47
N TYR A 297 25.96 10.17 13.76
CA TYR A 297 25.54 11.47 14.29
C TYR A 297 24.16 11.37 14.96
N ARG A 298 24.03 11.91 16.18
CA ARG A 298 22.77 12.06 16.91
C ARG A 298 21.70 12.61 15.97
N ASN A 299 20.64 11.81 15.76
CA ASN A 299 19.35 12.13 15.17
C ASN A 299 19.04 13.63 15.16
N ARG A 300 19.38 14.31 14.06
CA ARG A 300 18.56 15.42 13.60
C ARG A 300 17.33 14.77 13.00
N THR A 301 16.20 14.98 13.64
CA THR A 301 14.91 14.78 13.00
C THR A 301 14.96 15.48 11.65
N ASP A 302 14.83 14.72 10.57
CA ASP A 302 14.65 15.36 9.28
C ASP A 302 13.32 16.11 9.35
N SER A 303 13.36 17.44 9.27
CA SER A 303 12.16 18.28 9.26
C SER A 303 11.21 17.90 8.12
N ARG A 304 11.71 17.21 7.09
CA ARG A 304 10.91 16.58 6.03
C ARG A 304 10.03 15.44 6.55
N CYS A 305 10.47 14.63 7.52
CA CYS A 305 9.65 13.60 8.16
C CYS A 305 8.46 14.21 8.91
N VAL A 306 8.73 15.25 9.69
CA VAL A 306 7.69 15.97 10.44
C VAL A 306 6.67 16.54 9.45
N ARG A 307 7.13 17.22 8.40
CA ARG A 307 6.25 17.76 7.36
C ARG A 307 5.43 16.69 6.65
N ALA A 308 6.01 15.54 6.32
CA ALA A 308 5.29 14.43 5.69
C ALA A 308 4.18 13.88 6.60
N ALA A 309 4.49 13.67 7.89
CA ALA A 309 3.49 13.22 8.86
C ALA A 309 2.44 14.30 9.17
N MET A 310 2.79 15.59 9.10
CA MET A 310 1.84 16.70 9.18
C MET A 310 0.88 16.70 7.98
N SER A 311 1.41 16.54 6.78
CA SER A 311 0.65 16.48 5.53
C SER A 311 -0.31 15.28 5.47
N ALA A 312 0.13 14.10 5.93
CA ALA A 312 -0.73 12.92 6.01
C ALA A 312 -1.92 13.15 6.95
N ALA A 313 -1.68 13.70 8.14
CA ALA A 313 -2.74 14.00 9.08
C ALA A 313 -3.72 15.04 8.51
N GLY A 314 -3.22 16.15 7.95
CA GLY A 314 -4.08 17.16 7.32
C GLY A 314 -4.94 16.58 6.19
N THR A 315 -4.40 15.63 5.42
CA THR A 315 -5.15 14.91 4.38
C THR A 315 -6.28 14.07 4.99
N ILE A 316 -6.01 13.36 6.08
CA ILE A 316 -7.01 12.57 6.82
C ILE A 316 -8.10 13.48 7.42
N SER A 317 -7.72 14.59 8.05
CA SER A 317 -8.67 15.52 8.69
C SER A 317 -9.57 16.20 7.64
N GLN A 318 -9.03 16.52 6.46
CA GLN A 318 -9.84 16.99 5.33
C GLN A 318 -10.80 15.90 4.83
N ALA A 319 -10.38 14.64 4.78
CA ALA A 319 -11.25 13.54 4.38
C ALA A 319 -12.39 13.31 5.39
N LEU A 320 -12.09 13.39 6.70
CA LEU A 320 -13.08 13.34 7.78
C LEU A 320 -14.18 14.40 7.60
N GLN A 321 -13.79 15.63 7.26
CA GLN A 321 -14.73 16.74 7.07
C GLN A 321 -15.58 16.62 5.81
N LYS A 322 -15.04 16.02 4.74
CA LYS A 322 -15.69 16.00 3.42
C LYS A 322 -16.47 14.72 3.12
N SER A 323 -16.00 13.56 3.55
CA SER A 323 -16.67 12.27 3.26
C SER A 323 -16.18 11.15 4.17
N LEU A 324 -17.04 10.70 5.09
CA LEU A 324 -16.78 9.51 5.91
C LEU A 324 -16.71 8.22 5.07
N VAL A 325 -17.38 8.19 3.92
CA VAL A 325 -17.33 7.05 2.97
C VAL A 325 -15.90 6.87 2.45
N ALA A 326 -15.16 7.95 2.23
CA ALA A 326 -13.77 7.89 1.78
C ALA A 326 -12.83 7.21 2.78
N LEU A 327 -13.20 7.26 4.06
CA LEU A 327 -12.46 6.60 5.14
C LEU A 327 -12.86 5.14 5.32
N ASN A 328 -13.87 4.63 4.60
CA ASN A 328 -14.25 3.21 4.66
C ASN A 328 -13.29 2.32 3.87
N ASN A 329 -12.00 2.39 4.22
CA ASN A 329 -10.95 1.69 3.50
C ASN A 329 -9.81 1.29 4.46
N PRO A 330 -9.64 -0.01 4.73
CA PRO A 330 -8.63 -0.49 5.67
C PRO A 330 -7.20 -0.28 5.13
N ILE A 331 -7.00 -0.08 3.83
CA ILE A 331 -5.69 0.27 3.24
C ILE A 331 -5.15 1.60 3.79
N LEU A 332 -6.01 2.48 4.32
CA LEU A 332 -5.57 3.72 4.97
C LEU A 332 -4.93 3.48 6.35
N LEU A 333 -5.24 2.37 7.02
CA LEU A 333 -4.77 2.10 8.39
C LEU A 333 -3.24 2.09 8.50
N PRO A 334 -2.46 1.42 7.63
CA PRO A 334 -1.01 1.38 7.75
C PRO A 334 -0.38 2.77 7.60
N MET A 335 -0.95 3.55 6.70
CA MET A 335 -0.48 4.90 6.38
C MET A 335 -0.80 5.88 7.53
N ALA A 336 -2.00 5.77 8.09
CA ALA A 336 -2.42 6.49 9.29
C ALA A 336 -1.54 6.13 10.50
N CYS A 337 -1.32 4.83 10.74
CA CYS A 337 -0.49 4.36 11.85
C CYS A 337 0.97 4.82 11.74
N THR A 338 1.56 4.75 10.54
CA THR A 338 2.92 5.23 10.29
C THR A 338 3.03 6.73 10.58
N SER A 339 2.03 7.50 10.17
CA SER A 339 1.98 8.96 10.42
C SER A 339 1.86 9.30 11.90
N ALA A 340 0.97 8.61 12.64
CA ALA A 340 0.83 8.77 14.08
C ALA A 340 2.10 8.35 14.82
N ARG A 341 2.70 7.21 14.45
CA ARG A 341 3.97 6.73 15.00
C ARG A 341 5.07 7.76 14.85
N MET A 342 5.28 8.27 13.64
CA MET A 342 6.33 9.26 13.40
C MET A 342 6.05 10.54 14.18
N ARG A 343 4.81 11.03 14.24
CA ARG A 343 4.50 12.19 15.10
C ARG A 343 4.78 11.93 16.57
N ALA A 344 4.46 10.74 17.10
CA ALA A 344 4.75 10.38 18.48
C ALA A 344 6.26 10.38 18.76
N LEU A 345 7.05 9.76 17.88
CA LEU A 345 8.51 9.70 17.98
C LEU A 345 9.15 11.09 17.89
N LEU A 346 8.64 11.94 17.00
CA LEU A 346 9.24 13.23 16.70
C LEU A 346 8.72 14.36 17.60
N ARG A 347 7.63 14.16 18.35
CA ARG A 347 6.98 15.18 19.20
C ARG A 347 7.95 15.91 20.12
N ASN A 348 8.87 15.19 20.76
CA ASN A 348 9.79 15.81 21.72
C ASN A 348 10.93 16.59 21.05
N GLN A 349 11.16 16.32 19.77
CA GLN A 349 12.14 17.01 18.94
C GLN A 349 11.52 18.20 18.19
N MET A 350 10.19 18.36 18.24
CA MET A 350 9.47 19.49 17.66
C MET A 350 9.54 20.73 18.55
N HIS A 351 9.51 21.91 17.92
CA HIS A 351 9.37 23.19 18.61
C HIS A 351 8.05 23.23 19.40
N GLU A 352 8.00 23.98 20.49
CA GLU A 352 6.88 23.96 21.43
C GLU A 352 5.54 24.37 20.79
N SER A 353 5.58 25.33 19.85
CA SER A 353 4.44 25.71 18.99
C SER A 353 3.87 24.53 18.19
N ASP A 354 4.75 23.67 17.68
CA ASP A 354 4.37 22.58 16.78
C ASP A 354 3.94 21.35 17.56
N ARG A 355 4.35 21.20 18.83
CA ARG A 355 3.92 20.11 19.72
C ARG A 355 2.41 20.11 19.97
N GLY A 356 1.81 21.30 20.08
CA GLY A 356 0.36 21.45 20.24
C GLY A 356 -0.39 20.94 19.01
N GLN A 357 0.01 21.40 17.83
CA GLN A 357 -0.55 20.96 16.54
C GLN A 357 -0.29 19.47 16.28
N ALA A 358 0.88 18.96 16.71
CA ALA A 358 1.21 17.56 16.62
C ALA A 358 0.24 16.70 17.43
N ARG A 359 -0.13 17.13 18.64
CA ARG A 359 -1.08 16.43 19.52
C ARG A 359 -2.49 16.40 18.92
N VAL A 360 -2.98 17.54 18.44
CA VAL A 360 -4.32 17.63 17.83
C VAL A 360 -4.43 16.64 16.66
N ALA A 361 -3.48 16.70 15.73
CA ALA A 361 -3.57 15.83 14.57
C ALA A 361 -3.16 14.36 14.82
N ILE A 362 -2.46 14.04 15.92
CA ILE A 362 -2.37 12.66 16.41
C ILE A 362 -3.76 12.17 16.81
N ASN A 363 -4.52 12.97 17.56
CA ASN A 363 -5.87 12.60 17.98
C ASN A 363 -6.79 12.42 16.77
N GLU A 364 -6.72 13.31 15.77
CA GLU A 364 -7.49 13.17 14.53
C GLU A 364 -7.16 11.87 13.77
N ILE A 365 -5.87 11.49 13.71
CA ILE A 365 -5.47 10.21 13.13
C ILE A 365 -6.04 9.04 13.95
N LEU A 366 -5.99 9.11 15.29
CA LEU A 366 -6.54 8.08 16.16
C LEU A 366 -8.07 7.97 16.01
N ASP A 367 -8.77 9.08 15.83
CA ASP A 367 -10.22 9.09 15.55
C ASP A 367 -10.53 8.39 14.23
N VAL A 368 -9.72 8.59 13.20
CA VAL A 368 -9.84 7.85 11.94
C VAL A 368 -9.52 6.37 12.09
N VAL A 369 -8.44 6.04 12.81
CA VAL A 369 -8.13 4.64 13.11
C VAL A 369 -9.31 4.00 13.85
N ASN A 370 -9.91 4.68 14.83
CA ASN A 370 -11.08 4.20 15.56
C ASN A 370 -12.30 4.04 14.64
N TYR A 371 -12.59 5.03 13.78
CA TYR A 371 -13.68 4.95 12.80
C TYR A 371 -13.52 3.76 11.87
N ILE A 372 -12.32 3.56 11.30
CA ILE A 372 -12.04 2.40 10.44
C ILE A 372 -12.13 1.10 11.25
N SER A 373 -11.66 1.10 12.49
CA SER A 373 -11.71 -0.06 13.39
C SER A 373 -13.15 -0.48 13.72
N MET A 374 -14.11 0.44 13.76
CA MET A 374 -15.52 0.08 13.94
C MET A 374 -16.05 -0.78 12.78
N LYS A 375 -15.53 -0.57 11.57
CA LYS A 375 -15.92 -1.33 10.36
C LYS A 375 -15.03 -2.54 10.10
N PHE A 376 -13.76 -2.45 10.47
CA PHE A 376 -12.74 -3.50 10.28
C PHE A 376 -12.06 -3.79 11.62
N PRO A 377 -12.74 -4.45 12.57
CA PRO A 377 -12.26 -4.60 13.95
C PRO A 377 -10.93 -5.35 14.06
N GLY A 378 -10.69 -6.33 13.19
CA GLY A 378 -9.43 -7.08 13.18
C GLY A 378 -8.22 -6.24 12.76
N ALA A 379 -8.32 -5.58 11.60
CA ALA A 379 -7.29 -4.65 11.12
C ALA A 379 -7.08 -3.49 12.11
N GLY A 380 -8.17 -2.98 12.68
CA GLY A 380 -8.17 -1.94 13.71
C GLY A 380 -7.42 -2.35 14.98
N ALA A 381 -7.70 -3.54 15.52
CA ALA A 381 -7.01 -4.07 16.69
C ALA A 381 -5.50 -4.21 16.47
N LYS A 382 -5.06 -4.65 15.27
CA LYS A 382 -3.63 -4.72 14.91
C LYS A 382 -2.99 -3.35 14.81
N ALA A 383 -3.66 -2.39 14.17
CA ALA A 383 -3.23 -0.99 14.11
C ALA A 383 -3.04 -0.39 15.50
N GLN A 384 -4.03 -0.56 16.39
CA GLN A 384 -3.97 -0.10 17.78
C GLN A 384 -2.86 -0.80 18.56
N GLN A 385 -2.73 -2.12 18.47
CA GLN A 385 -1.66 -2.88 19.12
C GLN A 385 -0.27 -2.33 18.75
N ARG A 386 -0.07 -2.00 17.47
CA ARG A 386 1.17 -1.42 16.98
C ARG A 386 1.42 -0.03 17.54
N LEU A 387 0.42 0.85 17.48
CA LEU A 387 0.52 2.20 18.03
C LEU A 387 0.83 2.16 19.52
N SER A 388 0.11 1.35 20.31
CA SER A 388 0.35 1.20 21.76
C SER A 388 1.77 0.74 22.07
N ARG A 389 2.30 -0.24 21.32
CA ARG A 389 3.68 -0.71 21.47
C ARG A 389 4.68 0.42 21.24
N ASP A 390 4.50 1.18 20.16
CA ASP A 390 5.41 2.24 19.78
C ASP A 390 5.33 3.45 20.75
N TYR A 391 4.13 3.80 21.26
CA TYR A 391 3.95 4.81 22.31
C TYR A 391 4.62 4.42 23.63
N MET A 392 4.44 3.18 24.09
CA MET A 392 5.05 2.69 25.33
C MET A 392 6.57 2.66 25.21
N SER A 393 7.11 2.18 24.08
CA SER A 393 8.55 2.17 23.83
C SER A 393 9.16 3.58 23.82
N SER A 394 8.44 4.56 23.28
CA SER A 394 8.89 5.96 23.24
C SER A 394 8.98 6.56 24.64
N ASN A 395 7.97 6.34 25.49
CA ASN A 395 7.98 6.81 26.89
C ASN A 395 9.09 6.14 27.71
N THR A 396 9.29 4.83 27.57
CA THR A 396 10.37 4.12 28.29
C THR A 396 11.77 4.54 27.81
N ALA A 397 11.96 4.78 26.51
CA ALA A 397 13.23 5.30 25.98
C ALA A 397 13.52 6.71 26.50
N LEU A 398 12.50 7.57 26.60
CA LEU A 398 12.63 8.91 27.17
C LEU A 398 12.98 8.90 28.66
N GLU A 399 12.36 8.02 29.45
CA GLU A 399 12.72 7.86 30.87
C GLU A 399 14.17 7.43 31.06
N LYS A 400 14.70 6.58 30.17
CA LYS A 400 16.12 6.18 30.19
C LYS A 400 17.05 7.34 29.83
N ILE A 401 16.71 8.13 28.80
CA ILE A 401 17.49 9.32 28.40
C ILE A 401 17.46 10.37 29.51
N HIS A 402 16.31 10.60 30.13
CA HIS A 402 16.16 11.56 31.22
C HIS A 402 16.93 11.12 32.47
N ARG A 403 16.93 9.82 32.80
CA ARG A 403 17.76 9.27 33.88
C ARG A 403 19.25 9.41 33.59
N ALA A 404 19.68 9.10 32.36
CA ALA A 404 21.08 9.23 31.94
C ALA A 404 21.58 10.68 31.98
N ALA A 405 20.71 11.65 31.65
CA ALA A 405 21.02 13.09 31.70
C ALA A 405 21.03 13.70 33.11
N ILE A 406 20.45 13.02 34.11
CA ILE A 406 20.49 13.44 35.52
C ILE A 406 21.70 12.80 36.23
N SER A 407 22.19 11.66 35.75
CA SER A 407 23.26 10.89 36.38
C SER A 407 24.68 11.21 35.89
N GLY A 408 24.84 12.12 34.94
CA GLY A 408 26.13 12.60 34.42
C GLY A 408 26.16 14.10 34.42
#